data_AF-A0A4Q5YZ82-F1
#
_entry.id   AF-A0A4Q5YZ82-F1
#
_cell.length_a   1.000
_cell.length_b   1.000
_cell.length_c   1.000
_cell.angle_alpha   90.00
_cell.angle_beta   90.00
_cell.angle_gamma   90.00
#
_symmetry.space_group_name_H-M   'P 1'
#
loop_
_entity.id
_entity.type
_entity.pdbx_description
1 polymer ?
#
loop_
_entity_poly.entity_id
_entity_poly.type
_entity_poly.pdbx_seq_one_letter_code
_entity_poly.pdbx_strand_id
1 'polypeptide(L)'
;MAQLRKQIATLFDQGIKVGEIAKKLNKSSGLVSLAIKEIRIERDEVEPDEKVVKIGIELRKGISEGKTMKQMISELGYTRQYLNKVLIWTKKYASR
;
A
#
# COMPACT_ATOMS: atom_id res chain seq x y z
N MET A 1 -12.73 -6.00 3.30
CA MET A 1 -11.70 -4.93 3.48
C MET A 1 -11.82 -3.77 2.48
N ALA A 2 -12.17 -4.00 1.21
CA ALA A 2 -12.28 -2.92 0.21
C ALA A 2 -13.30 -1.82 0.58
N GLN A 3 -14.43 -2.19 1.19
CA GLN A 3 -15.48 -1.23 1.59
C GLN A 3 -15.02 -0.29 2.72
N LEU A 4 -14.31 -0.81 3.73
CA LEU A 4 -13.77 0.02 4.81
C LEU A 4 -12.74 1.03 4.27
N ARG A 5 -11.87 0.60 3.36
CA ARG A 5 -10.88 1.49 2.73
C ARG A 5 -11.55 2.61 1.92
N LYS A 6 -12.61 2.29 1.18
CA LYS A 6 -13.41 3.29 0.46
C LYS A 6 -14.03 4.31 1.42
N GLN A 7 -14.63 3.86 2.51
CA GLN A 7 -15.20 4.75 3.54
C GLN A 7 -14.14 5.66 4.17
N ILE A 8 -12.97 5.12 4.52
CA ILE A 8 -11.85 5.90 5.03
C ILE A 8 -11.42 6.96 4.00
N ALA A 9 -11.28 6.57 2.73
CA ALA A 9 -10.90 7.50 1.66
C ALA A 9 -11.92 8.64 1.51
N THR A 10 -13.22 8.32 1.44
CA THR A 10 -14.28 9.32 1.32
C THR A 10 -14.29 10.31 2.50
N LEU A 11 -14.17 9.81 3.73
CA LEU A 11 -14.15 10.68 4.91
C LEU A 11 -12.86 11.54 4.95
N PHE A 12 -11.72 10.98 4.54
CA PHE A 12 -10.46 11.72 4.46
C PHE A 12 -10.52 12.81 3.38
N ASP A 13 -11.12 12.52 2.23
CA ASP A 13 -11.34 13.49 1.14
C ASP A 13 -12.27 14.64 1.55
N GLN A 14 -13.15 14.41 2.54
CA GLN A 14 -13.98 15.43 3.18
C GLN A 14 -13.22 16.27 4.23
N GLY A 15 -11.92 16.04 4.42
CA GLY A 15 -11.10 16.76 5.40
C GLY A 15 -11.26 16.28 6.86
N ILE A 16 -11.95 15.15 7.08
CA ILE A 16 -12.18 14.62 8.43
C ILE A 16 -10.87 14.05 8.99
N LYS A 17 -10.55 14.38 10.25
CA LYS A 17 -9.29 13.95 10.86
C LYS A 17 -9.31 12.46 11.20
N VAL A 18 -8.14 11.82 11.18
CA VAL A 18 -7.93 10.39 11.49
C VAL A 18 -8.69 9.95 12.74
N GLY A 19 -8.60 10.70 13.84
CA GLY A 19 -9.26 10.35 15.10
C GLY A 19 -10.79 10.36 15.02
N GLU A 20 -11.35 11.26 14.22
CA GLU A 20 -12.80 11.35 14.00
C GLU A 20 -13.29 10.25 13.06
N ILE A 21 -12.52 9.91 12.02
CA ILE A 21 -12.77 8.76 11.15
C ILE A 21 -12.76 7.46 11.98
N ALA A 22 -11.75 7.29 12.84
CA ALA A 22 -11.62 6.13 13.71
C ALA A 22 -12.85 5.97 14.63
N LYS A 23 -13.33 7.07 15.23
CA LYS A 23 -14.57 7.08 16.03
C LYS A 23 -15.79 6.75 15.17
N LYS A 24 -15.98 7.41 14.03
CA LYS A 24 -17.14 7.21 13.13
C LYS A 24 -17.26 5.77 12.62
N LEU A 25 -16.12 5.13 12.33
CA LEU A 25 -16.08 3.77 11.77
C LEU A 25 -15.89 2.68 12.83
N ASN A 26 -15.80 3.06 14.11
CA ASN A 26 -15.47 2.17 15.22
C ASN A 26 -14.22 1.30 14.92
N LYS A 27 -13.11 1.97 14.56
CA LYS A 27 -11.81 1.35 14.25
C LYS A 27 -10.69 1.98 15.05
N SER A 28 -9.56 1.28 15.15
CA SER A 28 -8.35 1.85 15.74
C SER A 28 -7.81 2.97 14.86
N SER A 29 -7.31 4.03 15.51
CA SER A 29 -6.63 5.13 14.83
C SER A 29 -5.44 4.65 14.00
N GLY A 30 -4.69 3.67 14.51
CA GLY A 30 -3.56 3.06 13.78
C GLY A 30 -3.98 2.44 12.45
N LEU A 31 -5.11 1.72 12.40
CA LEU A 31 -5.64 1.15 11.15
C LEU A 31 -6.02 2.25 10.17
N VAL A 32 -6.69 3.30 10.65
CA VAL A 32 -7.10 4.44 9.80
C VAL A 32 -5.89 5.20 9.27
N SER A 33 -4.91 5.51 10.13
CA SER A 33 -3.65 6.15 9.73
C SER A 33 -2.91 5.34 8.67
N LEU A 34 -2.81 4.02 8.86
CA LEU A 34 -2.17 3.14 7.90
C LEU A 34 -2.93 3.19 6.56
N ALA A 35 -4.25 3.02 6.58
CA ALA A 35 -5.07 3.06 5.37
C ALA A 35 -4.91 4.39 4.61
N ILE A 36 -4.89 5.52 5.31
CA ILE A 36 -4.67 6.85 4.71
C ILE A 36 -3.26 6.93 4.12
N LYS A 37 -2.20 6.49 4.83
CA LYS A 37 -0.83 6.46 4.28
C LYS A 37 -0.80 5.68 2.95
N GLU A 38 -1.39 4.49 2.93
CA GLU A 38 -1.47 3.67 1.72
C GLU A 38 -2.24 4.34 0.58
N ILE A 39 -3.35 5.02 0.86
CA ILE A 39 -4.14 5.77 -0.14
C ILE A 39 -3.31 6.91 -0.74
N ARG A 40 -2.62 7.69 0.10
CA ARG A 40 -1.82 8.82 -0.35
C ARG A 40 -0.64 8.38 -1.22
N ILE A 41 -0.01 7.24 -0.90
CA ILE A 41 1.03 6.64 -1.75
C ILE A 41 0.45 6.25 -3.12
N GLU A 42 -0.72 5.59 -3.16
CA GLU A 42 -1.34 5.17 -4.43
C GLU A 42 -1.73 6.35 -5.34
N ARG A 43 -2.09 7.49 -4.71
CA ARG A 43 -2.42 8.76 -5.38
C ARG A 43 -1.20 9.61 -5.73
N ASP A 44 0.01 9.11 -5.47
CA ASP A 44 1.27 9.84 -5.69
C ASP A 44 1.37 11.16 -4.90
N GLU A 45 0.60 11.31 -3.82
CA GLU A 45 0.66 12.48 -2.92
C GLU A 45 1.86 12.41 -1.96
N VAL A 46 2.34 11.20 -1.68
CA VAL A 46 3.51 10.94 -0.84
C VAL A 46 4.33 9.81 -1.43
N GLU A 47 5.63 9.86 -1.20
CA GLU A 47 6.52 8.80 -1.65
C GLU A 47 6.44 7.57 -0.71
N PRO A 48 6.52 6.35 -1.26
CA PRO A 48 6.73 5.16 -0.45
C PRO A 48 8.12 5.21 0.20
N ASP A 49 8.26 4.57 1.36
CA ASP A 49 9.53 4.50 2.07
C ASP A 49 10.60 3.79 1.21
N GLU A 50 11.88 4.14 1.35
CA GLU A 50 12.98 3.58 0.52
C GLU A 50 13.01 2.04 0.51
N LYS A 51 12.70 1.41 1.65
CA LYS A 51 12.59 -0.05 1.77
C LYS A 51 11.49 -0.61 0.86
N VAL A 52 10.34 0.05 0.79
CA VAL A 52 9.21 -0.33 -0.09
C VAL A 52 9.63 -0.20 -1.55
N VAL A 53 10.37 0.86 -1.91
CA VAL A 53 10.92 1.05 -3.26
C VAL A 53 11.86 -0.09 -3.64
N LYS A 54 12.80 -0.46 -2.77
CA LYS A 54 13.73 -1.58 -3.00
C LYS A 54 12.99 -2.90 -3.24
N ILE A 55 12.00 -3.22 -2.41
CA ILE A 55 11.16 -4.42 -2.59
C ILE A 55 10.42 -4.36 -3.94
N GLY A 56 9.92 -3.19 -4.33
CA GLY A 56 9.24 -3.01 -5.63
C GLY A 56 10.15 -3.26 -6.82
N ILE A 57 11.40 -2.81 -6.76
CA ILE A 57 12.41 -3.06 -7.80
C ILE A 57 12.74 -4.56 -7.87
N GLU A 58 12.99 -5.20 -6.73
CA GLU A 58 13.28 -6.64 -6.67
C GLU A 58 12.11 -7.49 -7.19
N LEU A 59 10.87 -7.14 -6.83
CA LEU A 59 9.67 -7.80 -7.35
C LEU A 59 9.58 -7.70 -8.87
N ARG A 60 9.81 -6.51 -9.44
CA ARG A 60 9.75 -6.30 -10.90
C ARG A 60 10.85 -7.07 -11.62
N LYS A 61 12.06 -7.09 -11.06
CA LYS A 61 13.17 -7.90 -11.56
C LYS A 61 12.79 -9.39 -11.57
N GLY A 62 12.28 -9.91 -10.45
CA GLY A 62 11.83 -11.29 -10.36
C GLY A 62 10.74 -11.63 -11.38
N ILE A 63 9.76 -10.74 -11.59
CA ILE A 63 8.73 -10.90 -12.63
C ILE A 63 9.36 -10.95 -14.03
N SER A 64 10.33 -10.06 -14.33
CA SER A 64 11.02 -10.06 -15.63
C SER A 64 11.87 -11.32 -15.86
N GLU A 65 12.34 -11.95 -14.78
CA GLU A 65 13.05 -13.24 -14.80
C GLU A 65 12.09 -14.45 -14.84
N GLY A 66 10.77 -14.21 -14.92
CA GLY A 66 9.76 -15.28 -14.99
C GLY A 66 9.40 -15.90 -13.64
N LYS A 67 9.82 -15.30 -12.51
CA LYS A 67 9.48 -15.82 -11.18
C LYS A 67 7.98 -15.69 -10.90
N THR A 68 7.43 -16.73 -10.30
CA THR A 68 6.05 -16.74 -9.82
C THR A 68 5.91 -15.95 -8.52
N MET A 69 4.69 -15.46 -8.25
CA MET A 69 4.37 -14.83 -6.96
C MET A 69 4.66 -15.75 -5.77
N LYS A 70 4.53 -17.07 -5.92
CA LYS A 70 4.85 -18.04 -4.85
C LYS A 70 6.34 -18.04 -4.52
N GLN A 71 7.21 -18.02 -5.54
CA GLN A 71 8.65 -17.92 -5.34
C GLN A 71 9.03 -16.59 -4.68
N MET A 72 8.47 -15.48 -5.14
CA MET A 72 8.75 -14.16 -4.56
C MET A 72 8.31 -14.05 -3.10
N ILE A 73 7.18 -14.65 -2.72
CA ILE A 73 6.75 -14.73 -1.31
C ILE A 73 7.79 -15.48 -0.46
N SER A 74 8.31 -16.60 -0.98
CA SER A 74 9.30 -17.42 -0.29
C SER A 74 10.65 -16.71 -0.17
N GLU A 75 11.09 -15.99 -1.20
CA GLU A 75 12.38 -15.29 -1.23
C GLU A 75 12.36 -14.01 -0.39
N LEU A 76 11.30 -13.20 -0.50
CA LEU A 76 11.21 -11.90 0.13
C LEU A 76 10.60 -11.94 1.54
N GLY A 77 9.95 -13.05 1.91
CA GLY A 77 9.36 -13.24 3.24
C GLY A 77 8.12 -12.38 3.52
N TYR A 78 7.45 -11.86 2.49
CA TYR A 78 6.23 -11.06 2.64
C TYR A 78 5.00 -11.77 2.09
N THR A 79 3.84 -11.38 2.61
CA THR A 79 2.56 -11.90 2.11
C THR A 79 2.26 -11.44 0.68
N ARG A 80 1.51 -12.25 -0.05
CA ARG A 80 1.01 -11.90 -1.39
C ARG A 80 0.32 -10.54 -1.42
N GLN A 81 -0.49 -10.26 -0.40
CA GLN A 81 -1.24 -9.01 -0.30
C GLN A 81 -0.30 -7.80 -0.19
N TYR A 82 0.76 -7.92 0.62
CA TYR A 82 1.75 -6.86 0.76
C TYR A 82 2.54 -6.66 -0.54
N LEU A 83 3.03 -7.72 -1.17
CA LEU A 83 3.78 -7.62 -2.43
C LEU A 83 2.95 -6.98 -3.55
N ASN A 84 1.65 -7.32 -3.64
CA ASN A 84 0.73 -6.67 -4.57
C ASN A 84 0.59 -5.16 -4.30
N LYS A 85 0.49 -4.75 -3.03
CA LYS A 85 0.47 -3.33 -2.66
C LYS A 85 1.76 -2.63 -3.04
N VAL A 86 2.91 -3.25 -2.79
CA VAL A 86 4.22 -2.72 -3.18
C VAL A 86 4.30 -2.47 -4.68
N LEU A 87 3.84 -3.40 -5.52
CA LEU A 87 3.81 -3.20 -6.98
C LEU A 87 3.00 -1.98 -7.40
N ILE A 88 1.88 -1.71 -6.73
CA ILE A 88 1.03 -0.53 -6.95
C ILE A 88 1.75 0.74 -6.47
N TRP A 89 2.24 0.75 -5.24
CA TRP A 89 2.91 1.89 -4.62
C TRP A 89 4.18 2.31 -5.34
N THR A 90 4.85 1.36 -5.99
CA THR A 90 6.11 1.59 -6.69
C THR A 90 5.94 1.66 -8.21
N LYS A 91 4.70 1.79 -8.73
CA LYS A 91 4.40 1.78 -10.17
C LYS A 91 5.25 2.76 -10.98
N LYS A 92 5.52 3.95 -10.44
CA LYS A 92 6.28 5.01 -11.12
C LYS A 92 7.80 4.75 -11.19
N TYR A 93 8.31 3.82 -10.38
CA TYR A 93 9.73 3.44 -10.38
C TYR A 93 10.03 2.30 -11.37
N ALA A 94 9.04 1.86 -12.14
CA ALA A 94 9.19 0.78 -13.11
C ALA A 94 9.98 1.17 -14.37
N SER A 95 10.18 2.46 -14.63
CA SER A 95 10.66 3.00 -15.91
C SER A 95 11.93 3.86 -15.78
N ARG A 96 12.70 3.72 -14.70
CA ARG A 96 13.97 4.43 -14.51
C ARG A 96 15.16 3.50 -14.70
#